data_AF-A0A926F997-F1
#
_entry.id   AF-A0A926F997-F1
#
_cell.length_a   1.000
_cell.length_b   1.000
_cell.length_c   1.000
_cell.angle_alpha   90.00
_cell.angle_beta   90.00
_cell.angle_gamma   90.00
#
_symmetry.space_group_name_H-M   'P 1'
#
loop_
_entity.id
_entity.type
_entity.pdbx_description
1 polymer ?
#
loop_
_entity_poly.entity_id
_entity_poly.type
_entity_poly.pdbx_seq_one_letter_code
_entity_poly.pdbx_strand_id
1 'polypeptide(L)'
;MKKFKFLLVSGMIFACASLFGIGAYAANGDVIGKVYSTDILAKIDGHNAPSYNIGGKTAVVIEELADVESMRTYAVYAKYDDSARTLNVRMESSKNFWSEAYDEIKRGKVGKILGDVYETDIEVYINGYEIDGMNIGGKTAVAIEDLGKIGGVNENFGYSKYRCTAKWDAENKIIALDFIDPGLNFSVFDYGANLVYTASDNVISAKFDRMNYITSGFYSTPAYSDEFKKETNVLKPLYFDNGKEKTEIGFMYIFNDDYIPYEVVERYFITKPEILKELTYALWDGKTPTADEAFKALDDKENYETLDKLETEDFYFVTVKVLKPVDEYQDIVYVAVKKTGGYSNVYSGSTIYDKTTVEKVGENIVRVGLSPYAGPSGANKLNCDFDLNSYTIR
;
A
#
# COMPACT_ATOMS: atom_id res chain seq x y z
N MET A 1 1.84 64.41 -70.69
CA MET A 1 2.53 64.50 -69.38
C MET A 1 1.93 63.49 -68.43
N LYS A 2 2.79 62.91 -67.59
CA LYS A 2 2.60 61.73 -66.73
C LYS A 2 1.52 61.92 -65.64
N LYS A 3 1.05 60.76 -65.15
CA LYS A 3 0.75 60.34 -63.74
C LYS A 3 -0.74 59.97 -63.50
N PHE A 4 -1.05 58.65 -63.37
CA PHE A 4 -1.25 57.87 -62.11
C PHE A 4 -2.72 57.95 -61.61
N LYS A 5 -3.49 56.93 -61.17
CA LYS A 5 -3.29 55.54 -60.67
C LYS A 5 -4.57 54.70 -60.93
N PHE A 6 -4.40 53.40 -61.17
CA PHE A 6 -5.06 52.20 -60.56
C PHE A 6 -6.28 52.42 -59.63
N LEU A 7 -7.31 51.57 -59.51
CA LEU A 7 -7.61 50.17 -59.88
C LEU A 7 -9.11 49.94 -59.55
N LEU A 8 -9.88 49.23 -60.38
CA LEU A 8 -11.09 48.49 -59.96
C LEU A 8 -11.53 47.58 -61.10
N VAL A 9 -11.22 46.29 -61.00
CA VAL A 9 -11.91 45.25 -61.78
C VAL A 9 -12.35 44.17 -60.82
N SER A 10 -13.66 44.14 -60.66
CA SER A 10 -14.47 43.14 -60.00
C SER A 10 -14.50 41.83 -60.80
N GLY A 11 -14.40 40.70 -60.09
CA GLY A 11 -15.32 39.58 -60.27
C GLY A 11 -14.97 38.51 -61.31
N MET A 12 -14.16 37.52 -60.92
CA MET A 12 -14.35 36.12 -61.30
C MET A 12 -14.19 35.27 -60.05
N ILE A 13 -15.31 34.87 -59.45
CA ILE A 13 -15.35 33.89 -58.37
C ILE A 13 -15.19 32.51 -59.00
N PHE A 14 -14.01 31.93 -58.79
CA PHE A 14 -13.76 30.51 -58.96
C PHE A 14 -14.62 29.75 -57.94
N ALA A 15 -15.59 28.97 -58.43
CA ALA A 15 -16.27 27.96 -57.64
C ALA A 15 -15.30 26.79 -57.41
N CYS A 16 -14.46 26.89 -56.38
CA CYS A 16 -13.67 25.78 -55.87
C CYS A 16 -14.51 24.98 -54.89
N ALA A 17 -14.62 23.68 -55.15
CA ALA A 17 -15.31 22.68 -54.39
C ALA A 17 -14.93 22.71 -52.89
N SER A 18 -15.82 23.24 -52.05
CA SER A 18 -15.91 22.87 -50.64
C SER A 18 -16.75 21.60 -50.53
N LEU A 19 -16.21 20.48 -51.03
CA LEU A 19 -16.67 19.16 -50.62
C LEU A 19 -16.19 18.98 -49.19
N PHE A 20 -17.17 19.02 -48.28
CA PHE A 20 -17.05 18.64 -46.89
C PHE A 20 -16.21 17.35 -46.77
N GLY A 21 -15.02 17.46 -46.19
CA GLY A 21 -14.28 16.31 -45.70
C GLY A 21 -15.05 15.71 -44.53
N ILE A 22 -15.98 14.81 -44.82
CA ILE A 22 -16.55 13.92 -43.82
C ILE A 22 -15.41 12.99 -43.44
N GLY A 23 -14.78 13.22 -42.29
CA GLY A 23 -13.86 12.24 -41.71
C GLY A 23 -14.64 10.95 -41.52
N ALA A 24 -14.24 9.89 -42.22
CA ALA A 24 -14.75 8.56 -41.94
C ALA A 24 -14.20 8.15 -40.57
N TYR A 25 -15.08 8.08 -39.57
CA TYR A 25 -14.75 7.47 -38.28
C TYR A 25 -14.66 5.96 -38.49
N ALA A 26 -13.62 5.33 -37.93
CA ALA A 26 -13.49 3.89 -37.92
C ALA A 26 -14.63 3.28 -37.09
N ALA A 27 -15.21 2.18 -37.55
CA ALA A 27 -16.17 1.39 -36.80
C ALA A 27 -15.43 0.41 -35.88
N ASN A 28 -16.07 -0.02 -34.78
CA ASN A 28 -15.53 -1.04 -33.90
C ASN A 28 -15.12 -2.29 -34.72
N GLY A 29 -13.87 -2.73 -34.55
CA GLY A 29 -13.26 -3.84 -35.28
C GLY A 29 -12.53 -3.44 -36.57
N ASP A 30 -12.57 -2.17 -37.00
CA ASP A 30 -11.77 -1.70 -38.13
C ASP A 30 -10.28 -1.67 -37.78
N VAL A 31 -9.43 -1.99 -38.76
CA VAL A 31 -7.97 -1.88 -38.59
C VAL A 31 -7.55 -0.42 -38.66
N ILE A 32 -7.05 0.12 -37.54
CA ILE A 32 -6.61 1.51 -37.39
C ILE A 32 -5.09 1.65 -37.28
N GLY A 33 -4.37 0.54 -37.17
CA GLY A 33 -2.92 0.54 -37.02
C GLY A 33 -2.30 -0.83 -37.16
N LYS A 34 -0.99 -0.89 -36.91
CA LYS A 34 -0.19 -2.12 -36.95
C LYS A 34 0.62 -2.25 -35.68
N VAL A 35 0.81 -3.50 -35.27
CA VAL A 35 1.70 -3.88 -34.17
C VAL A 35 3.04 -4.29 -34.77
N TYR A 36 4.12 -3.64 -34.33
CA TYR A 36 5.47 -3.93 -34.78
C TYR A 36 6.30 -4.55 -33.66
N SER A 37 7.22 -5.44 -34.02
CA SER A 37 8.25 -5.89 -33.09
C SER A 37 9.24 -4.77 -32.78
N THR A 38 9.80 -4.78 -31.57
CA THR A 38 10.78 -3.80 -31.10
C THR A 38 12.03 -4.48 -30.54
N ASP A 39 13.17 -3.78 -30.58
CA ASP A 39 14.39 -4.17 -29.86
C ASP A 39 14.53 -3.47 -28.50
N ILE A 40 13.56 -2.61 -28.14
CA ILE A 40 13.44 -1.99 -26.83
C ILE A 40 13.05 -3.06 -25.81
N LEU A 41 13.77 -3.11 -24.70
CA LEU A 41 13.42 -3.95 -23.55
C LEU A 41 12.55 -3.14 -22.60
N ALA A 42 11.32 -3.59 -22.39
CA ALA A 42 10.46 -3.05 -21.35
C ALA A 42 10.82 -3.69 -20.00
N LYS A 43 10.83 -2.88 -18.95
CA LYS A 43 10.91 -3.33 -17.57
C LYS A 43 9.72 -2.82 -16.79
N ILE A 44 9.02 -3.69 -16.08
CA ILE A 44 7.92 -3.34 -15.19
C ILE A 44 8.38 -3.69 -13.77
N ASP A 45 8.54 -2.65 -12.94
CA ASP A 45 9.08 -2.73 -11.59
C ASP A 45 10.41 -3.49 -11.45
N GLY A 46 11.26 -3.37 -12.48
CA GLY A 46 12.57 -4.02 -12.56
C GLY A 46 12.60 -5.34 -13.34
N HIS A 47 11.45 -5.98 -13.54
CA HIS A 47 11.33 -7.25 -14.29
C HIS A 47 11.17 -7.02 -15.78
N ASN A 48 11.85 -7.81 -16.61
CA ASN A 48 11.66 -7.72 -18.06
C ASN A 48 10.21 -8.05 -18.43
N ALA A 49 9.60 -7.33 -19.38
CA ALA A 49 8.25 -7.60 -19.89
C ALA A 49 8.21 -7.66 -21.43
N PRO A 50 7.30 -8.46 -22.04
CA PRO A 50 7.08 -8.42 -23.48
C PRO A 50 6.58 -7.04 -23.88
N SER A 51 7.09 -6.50 -24.99
CA SER A 51 6.67 -5.20 -25.49
C SER A 51 6.66 -5.13 -27.01
N TYR A 52 5.90 -4.17 -27.50
CA TYR A 52 5.61 -3.96 -28.91
C TYR A 52 5.76 -2.49 -29.25
N ASN A 53 6.07 -2.18 -30.51
CA ASN A 53 5.95 -0.82 -31.01
C ASN A 53 4.57 -0.64 -31.65
N ILE A 54 3.78 0.27 -31.08
CA ILE A 54 2.45 0.63 -31.61
C ILE A 54 2.38 2.15 -31.65
N GLY A 55 2.13 2.71 -32.83
CA GLY A 55 2.06 4.17 -33.01
C GLY A 55 3.34 4.92 -32.61
N GLY A 56 4.50 4.27 -32.63
CA GLY A 56 5.77 4.84 -32.19
C GLY A 56 6.03 4.79 -30.67
N LYS A 57 5.11 4.24 -29.87
CA LYS A 57 5.27 4.06 -28.42
C LYS A 57 5.61 2.61 -28.06
N THR A 58 6.13 2.40 -26.87
CA THR A 58 6.43 1.07 -26.32
C THR A 58 5.22 0.56 -25.55
N ALA A 59 4.48 -0.37 -26.16
CA ALA A 59 3.25 -0.90 -25.61
C ALA A 59 3.48 -2.26 -24.93
N VAL A 60 2.79 -2.48 -23.81
CA VAL A 60 2.72 -3.76 -23.08
C VAL A 60 1.28 -4.24 -23.06
N VAL A 61 1.08 -5.55 -23.12
CA VAL A 61 -0.26 -6.17 -23.11
C VAL A 61 -0.66 -6.43 -21.67
N ILE A 62 -1.73 -5.79 -21.21
CA ILE A 62 -2.16 -5.84 -19.81
C ILE A 62 -2.45 -7.28 -19.38
N GLU A 63 -3.14 -8.05 -20.22
CA GLU A 63 -3.51 -9.43 -19.92
C GLU A 63 -2.30 -10.37 -19.91
N GLU A 64 -1.14 -9.96 -20.46
CA GLU A 64 0.12 -10.69 -20.33
C GLU A 64 0.89 -10.33 -19.04
N LEU A 65 0.56 -9.18 -18.44
CA LEU A 65 1.09 -8.77 -17.13
C LEU A 65 0.20 -9.27 -15.97
N ALA A 66 -1.10 -9.43 -16.22
CA ALA A 66 -2.07 -9.86 -15.23
C ALA A 66 -1.92 -11.36 -14.95
N ASP A 67 -1.30 -11.69 -13.82
CA ASP A 67 -1.17 -13.09 -13.37
C ASP A 67 -2.43 -13.49 -12.57
N VAL A 68 -3.36 -14.18 -13.21
CA VAL A 68 -4.62 -14.63 -12.58
C VAL A 68 -4.48 -16.01 -11.94
N GLU A 69 -3.42 -16.78 -12.28
CA GLU A 69 -3.31 -18.20 -11.92
C GLU A 69 -1.96 -18.63 -11.31
N SER A 70 -0.99 -17.73 -11.16
CA SER A 70 0.35 -18.07 -10.69
C SER A 70 0.86 -17.17 -9.56
N MET A 71 1.82 -17.70 -8.82
CA MET A 71 2.56 -17.00 -7.78
C MET A 71 3.67 -16.10 -8.37
N ARG A 72 3.56 -15.55 -9.61
CA ARG A 72 4.64 -14.86 -10.37
C ARG A 72 4.18 -13.52 -10.93
N THR A 73 4.45 -12.41 -10.23
CA THR A 73 3.57 -11.23 -10.40
C THR A 73 4.30 -10.00 -10.93
N TYR A 74 3.71 -9.32 -11.92
CA TYR A 74 3.89 -7.88 -12.14
C TYR A 74 2.96 -7.04 -11.23
N ALA A 75 2.30 -7.69 -10.26
CA ALA A 75 1.26 -7.09 -9.40
C ALA A 75 0.17 -6.33 -10.18
N VAL A 76 -0.23 -6.89 -11.33
CA VAL A 76 -1.32 -6.40 -12.18
C VAL A 76 -2.54 -7.30 -12.00
N TYR A 77 -3.68 -6.68 -11.73
CA TYR A 77 -4.98 -7.35 -11.61
C TYR A 77 -5.92 -6.72 -12.62
N ALA A 78 -6.42 -7.49 -13.58
CA ALA A 78 -7.28 -6.99 -14.64
C ALA A 78 -8.65 -7.68 -14.58
N LYS A 79 -9.71 -6.88 -14.64
CA LYS A 79 -11.11 -7.34 -14.63
C LYS A 79 -11.86 -6.69 -15.78
N TYR A 80 -12.30 -7.54 -16.70
CA TYR A 80 -13.12 -7.13 -17.82
C TYR A 80 -14.62 -7.25 -17.49
N ASP A 81 -15.38 -6.21 -17.80
CA ASP A 81 -16.84 -6.17 -17.72
C ASP A 81 -17.43 -6.00 -19.11
N ASP A 82 -18.03 -7.06 -19.63
CA ASP A 82 -18.61 -7.07 -20.99
C ASP A 82 -19.87 -6.20 -21.10
N SER A 83 -20.63 -6.05 -20.01
CA SER A 83 -21.86 -5.26 -20.02
C SER A 83 -21.57 -3.76 -20.06
N ALA A 84 -20.52 -3.34 -19.35
CA ALA A 84 -20.05 -1.97 -19.34
C ALA A 84 -19.05 -1.68 -20.47
N ARG A 85 -18.53 -2.71 -21.15
CA ARG A 85 -17.43 -2.61 -22.11
C ARG A 85 -16.20 -1.93 -21.50
N THR A 86 -15.84 -2.31 -20.27
CA THR A 86 -14.69 -1.73 -19.56
C THR A 86 -13.66 -2.77 -19.17
N LEU A 87 -12.38 -2.40 -19.22
CA LEU A 87 -11.27 -3.14 -18.60
C LEU A 87 -10.74 -2.34 -17.42
N ASN A 88 -11.00 -2.82 -16.20
CA ASN A 88 -10.50 -2.21 -14.97
C ASN A 88 -9.23 -2.91 -14.52
N VAL A 89 -8.16 -2.16 -14.35
CA VAL A 89 -6.83 -2.68 -14.03
C VAL A 89 -6.31 -2.02 -12.78
N ARG A 90 -5.92 -2.82 -11.79
CA ARG A 90 -5.14 -2.38 -10.63
C ARG A 90 -3.68 -2.76 -10.83
N MET A 91 -2.79 -1.78 -10.75
CA MET A 91 -1.33 -2.00 -10.85
C MET A 91 -0.64 -1.45 -9.61
N GLU A 92 0.18 -2.28 -8.99
CA GLU A 92 1.01 -1.95 -7.82
C GLU A 92 2.46 -2.42 -8.01
N SER A 93 3.35 -2.08 -7.07
CA SER A 93 4.72 -2.62 -7.08
C SER A 93 4.73 -4.13 -6.85
N SER A 94 5.51 -4.86 -7.65
CA SER A 94 5.76 -6.30 -7.51
C SER A 94 6.93 -6.63 -6.58
N LYS A 95 7.74 -5.66 -6.15
CA LYS A 95 8.94 -5.87 -5.32
C LYS A 95 8.69 -6.59 -3.98
N ASN A 96 7.45 -6.59 -3.47
CA ASN A 96 7.07 -7.32 -2.26
C ASN A 96 6.59 -8.75 -2.51
N PHE A 97 6.50 -9.19 -3.77
CA PHE A 97 6.03 -10.52 -4.10
C PHE A 97 7.20 -11.50 -4.12
N TRP A 98 7.04 -12.63 -3.42
CA TRP A 98 8.07 -13.65 -3.19
C TRP A 98 8.40 -14.50 -4.44
N SER A 99 8.18 -13.96 -5.64
CA SER A 99 8.16 -14.72 -6.87
C SER A 99 9.40 -14.56 -7.73
N GLU A 100 9.77 -15.62 -8.44
CA GLU A 100 10.84 -15.59 -9.45
C GLU A 100 10.48 -14.63 -10.59
N ALA A 101 11.39 -13.70 -10.90
CA ALA A 101 11.29 -12.78 -12.02
C ALA A 101 11.27 -13.52 -13.37
N TYR A 102 10.42 -13.08 -14.29
CA TYR A 102 10.47 -13.51 -15.69
C TYR A 102 11.55 -12.72 -16.47
N ASP A 103 12.82 -12.96 -16.17
CA ASP A 103 13.91 -12.19 -16.78
C ASP A 103 14.36 -12.71 -18.16
N GLU A 104 13.91 -13.90 -18.57
CA GLU A 104 14.24 -14.49 -19.86
C GLU A 104 13.37 -13.96 -21.02
N ILE A 105 13.45 -12.65 -21.29
CA ILE A 105 12.81 -12.04 -22.46
C ILE A 105 13.86 -11.72 -23.51
N LYS A 106 13.76 -12.39 -24.67
CA LYS A 106 14.60 -12.11 -25.83
C LYS A 106 14.09 -10.85 -26.52
N ARG A 107 14.97 -9.86 -26.68
CA ARG A 107 14.70 -8.68 -27.51
C ARG A 107 14.31 -9.10 -28.93
N GLY A 108 13.27 -8.45 -29.45
CA GLY A 108 12.88 -8.61 -30.84
C GLY A 108 13.86 -7.92 -31.79
N LYS A 109 13.61 -8.08 -33.09
CA LYS A 109 14.18 -7.19 -34.12
C LYS A 109 13.23 -6.04 -34.34
N VAL A 110 13.71 -4.87 -34.75
CA VAL A 110 12.84 -3.73 -35.06
C VAL A 110 12.02 -3.99 -36.33
N GLY A 111 10.73 -3.66 -36.29
CA GLY A 111 9.94 -3.36 -37.49
C GLY A 111 9.26 -4.54 -38.19
N LYS A 112 9.30 -5.77 -37.64
CA LYS A 112 8.49 -6.87 -38.16
C LYS A 112 7.02 -6.59 -37.80
N ILE A 113 6.12 -6.65 -38.79
CA ILE A 113 4.68 -6.61 -38.54
C ILE A 113 4.28 -7.91 -37.83
N LEU A 114 3.65 -7.78 -36.66
CA LEU A 114 3.20 -8.89 -35.83
C LEU A 114 1.67 -9.04 -35.85
N GLY A 115 0.95 -7.97 -36.14
CA GLY A 115 -0.50 -7.95 -36.17
C GLY A 115 -1.05 -6.56 -36.43
N ASP A 116 -2.34 -6.41 -36.17
CA ASP A 116 -3.12 -5.20 -36.43
C ASP A 116 -3.62 -4.61 -35.11
N VAL A 117 -3.82 -3.30 -35.10
CA VAL A 117 -4.54 -2.59 -34.02
C VAL A 117 -5.93 -2.31 -34.53
N TYR A 118 -6.93 -2.59 -33.70
CA TYR A 118 -8.34 -2.46 -34.04
C TYR A 118 -8.99 -1.32 -33.26
N GLU A 119 -9.88 -0.60 -33.93
CA GLU A 119 -10.81 0.30 -33.27
C GLU A 119 -11.67 -0.50 -32.28
N THR A 120 -11.91 0.04 -31.09
CA THR A 120 -12.64 -0.67 -30.04
C THR A 120 -13.48 0.32 -29.24
N ASP A 121 -14.62 -0.14 -28.76
CA ASP A 121 -15.49 0.59 -27.82
C ASP A 121 -15.17 0.25 -26.35
N ILE A 122 -14.07 -0.46 -26.10
CA ILE A 122 -13.65 -0.84 -24.75
C ILE A 122 -12.92 0.33 -24.11
N GLU A 123 -13.45 0.83 -23.00
CA GLU A 123 -12.79 1.84 -22.16
C GLU A 123 -11.85 1.15 -21.16
N VAL A 124 -10.61 1.65 -21.05
CA VAL A 124 -9.57 1.03 -20.22
C VAL A 124 -9.23 1.94 -19.06
N TYR A 125 -9.31 1.41 -17.84
CA TYR A 125 -9.02 2.15 -16.61
C TYR A 125 -7.84 1.51 -15.88
N ILE A 126 -6.81 2.30 -15.58
CA ILE A 126 -5.68 1.91 -14.74
C ILE A 126 -5.79 2.67 -13.43
N ASN A 127 -5.82 1.96 -12.29
CA ASN A 127 -5.94 2.55 -10.96
C ASN A 127 -7.07 3.60 -10.88
N GLY A 128 -8.21 3.33 -11.54
CA GLY A 128 -9.39 4.18 -11.57
C GLY A 128 -9.38 5.34 -12.57
N TYR A 129 -8.32 5.49 -13.37
CA TYR A 129 -8.22 6.54 -14.39
C TYR A 129 -8.19 5.96 -15.80
N GLU A 130 -8.93 6.59 -16.71
CA GLU A 130 -8.97 6.19 -18.11
C GLU A 130 -7.62 6.38 -18.82
N ILE A 131 -7.24 5.41 -19.66
CA ILE A 131 -6.09 5.43 -20.55
C ILE A 131 -6.48 4.99 -21.96
N ASP A 132 -5.77 5.50 -22.97
CA ASP A 132 -5.90 5.02 -24.35
C ASP A 132 -5.42 3.56 -24.45
N GLY A 133 -6.38 2.64 -24.54
CA GLY A 133 -6.15 1.21 -24.79
C GLY A 133 -6.04 0.91 -26.28
N MET A 134 -5.16 -0.02 -26.65
CA MET A 134 -4.98 -0.48 -28.02
C MET A 134 -5.41 -1.94 -28.13
N ASN A 135 -6.53 -2.21 -28.83
CA ASN A 135 -6.97 -3.59 -29.08
C ASN A 135 -6.09 -4.24 -30.14
N ILE A 136 -5.45 -5.35 -29.80
CA ILE A 136 -4.53 -6.08 -30.68
C ILE A 136 -5.01 -7.50 -31.01
N GLY A 137 -6.32 -7.65 -31.22
CA GLY A 137 -6.94 -8.93 -31.54
C GLY A 137 -7.54 -9.62 -30.31
N GLY A 138 -8.30 -8.87 -29.51
CA GLY A 138 -8.95 -9.36 -28.31
C GLY A 138 -8.11 -9.28 -27.03
N LYS A 139 -6.93 -8.67 -27.10
CA LYS A 139 -6.13 -8.25 -25.94
C LYS A 139 -5.93 -6.74 -25.97
N THR A 140 -5.60 -6.18 -24.82
CA THR A 140 -5.46 -4.74 -24.62
C THR A 140 -4.01 -4.38 -24.34
N ALA A 141 -3.41 -3.59 -25.23
CA ALA A 141 -2.10 -3.02 -25.02
C ALA A 141 -2.20 -1.56 -24.54
N VAL A 142 -1.26 -1.15 -23.69
CA VAL A 142 -1.13 0.24 -23.22
C VAL A 142 0.31 0.70 -23.35
N ALA A 143 0.52 1.98 -23.65
CA ALA A 143 1.85 2.54 -23.79
C ALA A 143 2.48 2.84 -22.42
N ILE A 144 3.72 2.37 -22.21
CA ILE A 144 4.49 2.65 -20.98
C ILE A 144 4.73 4.15 -20.83
N GLU A 145 4.98 4.85 -21.93
CA GLU A 145 5.20 6.29 -21.94
C GLU A 145 3.97 7.06 -21.42
N ASP A 146 2.76 6.58 -21.68
CA ASP A 146 1.52 7.22 -21.21
C ASP A 146 1.21 6.86 -19.75
N LEU A 147 1.45 5.60 -19.36
CA LEU A 147 1.34 5.15 -17.97
C LEU A 147 2.25 5.96 -17.06
N GLY A 148 3.52 6.11 -17.42
CA GLY A 148 4.51 6.75 -16.56
C GLY A 148 4.65 8.26 -16.73
N LYS A 149 3.81 8.90 -17.55
CA LYS A 149 3.86 10.34 -17.77
C LYS A 149 3.40 11.08 -16.52
N ILE A 150 4.35 11.76 -15.85
CA ILE A 150 4.06 12.62 -14.70
C ILE A 150 3.04 13.69 -15.11
N GLY A 151 2.01 13.86 -14.29
CA GLY A 151 0.92 14.81 -14.52
C GLY A 151 -0.38 14.37 -13.84
N GLY A 152 -1.35 15.30 -13.82
CA GLY A 152 -2.67 15.05 -13.26
C GLY A 152 -2.68 15.12 -11.73
N VAL A 153 -3.58 14.36 -11.09
CA VAL A 153 -3.87 14.47 -9.65
C VAL A 153 -2.67 14.16 -8.72
N ASN A 154 -1.67 13.43 -9.22
CA ASN A 154 -0.53 12.93 -8.45
C ASN A 154 0.79 13.65 -8.81
N GLU A 155 0.76 14.67 -9.66
CA GLU A 155 1.94 15.35 -10.20
C GLU A 155 2.86 15.91 -9.11
N ASN A 156 2.28 16.50 -8.05
CA ASN A 156 3.02 17.08 -6.93
C ASN A 156 3.84 16.06 -6.13
N PHE A 157 3.54 14.76 -6.27
CA PHE A 157 4.28 13.67 -5.65
C PHE A 157 5.31 13.04 -6.60
N GLY A 158 5.41 13.54 -7.84
CA GLY A 158 6.33 13.03 -8.85
C GLY A 158 5.84 11.78 -9.59
N TYR A 159 4.53 11.49 -9.54
CA TYR A 159 3.93 10.33 -10.20
C TYR A 159 2.91 10.74 -11.27
N SER A 160 2.63 9.83 -12.21
CA SER A 160 1.47 9.96 -13.08
C SER A 160 0.17 9.81 -12.30
N LYS A 161 -0.96 10.18 -12.92
CA LYS A 161 -2.30 9.89 -12.37
C LYS A 161 -2.54 8.41 -12.06
N TYR A 162 -1.77 7.50 -12.66
CA TYR A 162 -1.83 6.05 -12.43
C TYR A 162 -0.89 5.54 -11.32
N ARG A 163 -0.16 6.44 -10.62
CA ARG A 163 0.82 6.14 -9.55
C ARG A 163 2.09 5.41 -10.01
N CYS A 164 2.54 5.68 -11.23
CA CYS A 164 3.80 5.14 -11.76
C CYS A 164 4.60 6.22 -12.49
N THR A 165 5.85 5.89 -12.82
CA THR A 165 6.77 6.75 -13.58
C THR A 165 7.43 5.94 -14.69
N ALA A 166 7.73 6.57 -15.81
CA ALA A 166 8.46 5.94 -16.91
C ALA A 166 9.84 6.57 -17.07
N LYS A 167 10.87 5.72 -17.19
CA LYS A 167 12.25 6.14 -17.41
C LYS A 167 12.80 5.50 -18.68
N TRP A 168 13.30 6.34 -19.58
CA TRP A 168 13.98 5.91 -20.81
C TRP A 168 15.49 5.89 -20.62
N ASP A 169 16.11 4.78 -20.98
CA ASP A 169 17.56 4.59 -21.13
C ASP A 169 17.86 4.35 -22.61
N ALA A 170 18.38 5.39 -23.26
CA ALA A 170 18.69 5.37 -24.68
C ALA A 170 19.88 4.48 -25.04
N GLU A 171 20.87 4.37 -24.16
CA GLU A 171 22.11 3.61 -24.41
C GLU A 171 21.80 2.12 -24.46
N ASN A 172 21.02 1.63 -23.50
CA ASN A 172 20.66 0.22 -23.41
C ASN A 172 19.33 -0.10 -24.11
N LYS A 173 18.64 0.90 -24.67
CA LYS A 173 17.28 0.78 -25.22
C LYS A 173 16.35 0.09 -24.23
N ILE A 174 16.26 0.64 -23.02
CA ILE A 174 15.38 0.15 -21.95
C ILE A 174 14.38 1.23 -21.63
N ILE A 175 13.10 0.86 -21.55
CA ILE A 175 12.08 1.68 -20.90
C ILE A 175 11.64 0.97 -19.63
N ALA A 176 11.71 1.65 -18.50
CA ALA A 176 11.30 1.12 -17.20
C ALA A 176 10.03 1.84 -16.75
N LEU A 177 9.02 1.07 -16.32
CA LEU A 177 7.86 1.56 -15.58
C LEU A 177 8.06 1.22 -14.10
N ASP A 178 8.21 2.23 -13.27
CA ASP A 178 8.44 2.10 -11.83
C ASP A 178 7.22 2.57 -11.04
N PHE A 179 6.97 1.91 -9.91
CA PHE A 179 5.87 2.22 -8.98
C PHE A 179 6.39 2.91 -7.72
N ILE A 180 5.47 3.33 -6.85
CA ILE A 180 5.82 3.80 -5.50
C ILE A 180 6.60 2.69 -4.79
N ASP A 181 7.75 3.04 -4.21
CA ASP A 181 8.63 2.09 -3.53
C ASP A 181 7.93 1.49 -2.31
N PRO A 182 7.69 0.16 -2.29
CA PRO A 182 7.06 -0.48 -1.16
C PRO A 182 7.92 -0.49 0.10
N GLY A 183 9.23 -0.23 -0.02
CA GLY A 183 10.11 -0.04 1.14
C GLY A 183 9.77 1.21 1.96
N LEU A 184 8.97 2.13 1.41
CA LEU A 184 8.43 3.28 2.14
C LEU A 184 7.16 2.95 2.93
N ASN A 185 6.57 1.76 2.76
CA ASN A 185 5.33 1.42 3.43
C ASN A 185 5.46 1.54 4.95
N PHE A 186 4.50 2.21 5.56
CA PHE A 186 4.39 2.33 7.00
C PHE A 186 4.00 0.99 7.60
N SER A 187 4.97 0.32 8.22
CA SER A 187 4.72 -0.81 9.11
C SER A 187 4.61 -0.28 10.55
N VAL A 188 3.41 -0.27 11.12
CA VAL A 188 3.19 0.14 12.53
C VAL A 188 4.06 -0.61 13.52
N PHE A 189 4.51 -1.82 13.19
CA PHE A 189 5.39 -2.63 14.03
C PHE A 189 6.82 -2.09 14.10
N ASP A 190 7.24 -1.23 13.17
CA ASP A 190 8.62 -0.74 13.07
C ASP A 190 8.88 0.51 13.93
N TYR A 191 7.82 1.18 14.42
CA TYR A 191 7.91 2.50 15.05
C TYR A 191 7.89 2.50 16.59
N GLY A 192 8.21 1.35 17.20
CA GLY A 192 8.48 1.21 18.63
C GLY A 192 7.40 0.41 19.37
N ALA A 193 7.71 -0.12 20.55
CA ALA A 193 6.77 -0.86 21.38
C ALA A 193 5.79 0.06 22.12
N ASN A 194 4.64 -0.47 22.54
CA ASN A 194 3.69 0.20 23.43
C ASN A 194 3.05 1.48 22.83
N LEU A 195 2.96 1.59 21.50
CA LEU A 195 2.22 2.64 20.83
C LEU A 195 0.89 2.12 20.28
N VAL A 196 -0.18 2.85 20.55
CA VAL A 196 -1.49 2.63 19.93
C VAL A 196 -1.63 3.67 18.83
N TYR A 197 -1.67 3.23 17.58
CA TYR A 197 -1.89 4.11 16.44
C TYR A 197 -3.38 4.25 16.14
N THR A 198 -3.77 5.46 15.74
CA THR A 198 -5.08 5.72 15.14
C THR A 198 -4.89 6.50 13.85
N ALA A 199 -5.84 6.37 12.93
CA ALA A 199 -5.84 7.08 11.66
C ALA A 199 -7.20 7.71 11.40
N SER A 200 -7.18 8.93 10.90
CA SER A 200 -8.35 9.59 10.36
C SER A 200 -7.97 10.40 9.13
N ASP A 201 -8.63 10.14 8.00
CA ASP A 201 -8.27 10.70 6.70
C ASP A 201 -6.76 10.55 6.44
N ASN A 202 -6.06 11.66 6.21
CA ASN A 202 -4.62 11.69 5.97
C ASN A 202 -3.77 12.05 7.20
N VAL A 203 -4.30 11.77 8.39
CA VAL A 203 -3.64 12.04 9.67
C VAL A 203 -3.55 10.74 10.46
N ILE A 204 -2.34 10.39 10.87
CA ILE A 204 -2.10 9.37 11.88
C ILE A 204 -1.73 10.03 13.21
N SER A 205 -2.08 9.40 14.31
CA SER A 205 -1.63 9.79 15.64
C SER A 205 -1.28 8.54 16.43
N ALA A 206 -0.53 8.72 17.51
CA ALA A 206 -0.28 7.64 18.44
C ALA A 206 -0.32 8.11 19.89
N LYS A 207 -0.63 7.19 20.79
CA LYS A 207 -0.43 7.35 22.23
C LYS A 207 0.54 6.29 22.73
N PHE A 208 1.39 6.68 23.68
CA PHE A 208 2.20 5.73 24.43
C PHE A 208 1.37 5.14 25.58
N ASP A 209 1.30 3.82 25.65
CA ASP A 209 0.56 3.08 26.65
C ASP A 209 1.30 1.79 27.01
N ARG A 210 1.85 1.73 28.22
CA ARG A 210 2.66 0.62 28.74
C ARG A 210 1.91 -0.70 28.85
N MET A 211 0.58 -0.60 28.90
CA MET A 211 -0.33 -1.73 29.01
C MET A 211 -0.86 -2.18 27.65
N ASN A 212 -0.60 -1.42 26.58
CA ASN A 212 -0.84 -1.89 25.22
C ASN A 212 0.01 -3.12 24.91
N TYR A 213 -0.35 -3.86 23.86
CA TYR A 213 0.51 -4.92 23.35
C TYR A 213 1.91 -4.40 23.08
N ILE A 214 2.88 -5.29 23.29
CA ILE A 214 4.28 -4.98 23.02
C ILE A 214 4.53 -4.59 21.56
N THR A 215 3.72 -5.13 20.65
CA THR A 215 3.69 -4.72 19.25
C THR A 215 2.77 -3.51 19.08
N SER A 216 3.25 -2.49 18.37
CA SER A 216 2.41 -1.36 18.00
C SER A 216 1.48 -1.72 16.85
N GLY A 217 0.30 -1.12 16.82
CA GLY A 217 -0.74 -1.48 15.86
C GLY A 217 -1.86 -0.45 15.77
N PHE A 218 -2.64 -0.56 14.70
CA PHE A 218 -3.96 0.05 14.60
C PHE A 218 -4.96 -0.89 15.29
N TYR A 219 -5.38 -0.53 16.51
CA TYR A 219 -6.35 -1.32 17.29
C TYR A 219 -7.79 -0.83 17.11
N SER A 220 -7.99 0.18 16.26
CA SER A 220 -9.28 0.68 15.80
C SER A 220 -9.23 0.83 14.29
N THR A 221 -10.34 0.52 13.61
CA THR A 221 -10.49 0.77 12.17
C THR A 221 -10.21 2.25 11.87
N PRO A 222 -9.34 2.57 10.90
CA PRO A 222 -9.15 3.92 10.42
C PRO A 222 -10.48 4.60 10.06
N ALA A 223 -10.63 5.87 10.45
CA ALA A 223 -11.85 6.64 10.25
C ALA A 223 -11.73 7.58 9.04
N TYR A 224 -12.31 7.20 7.90
CA TYR A 224 -12.31 8.02 6.69
C TYR A 224 -13.66 8.73 6.47
N SER A 225 -13.61 10.03 6.20
CA SER A 225 -14.79 10.83 5.82
C SER A 225 -15.31 10.43 4.43
N ASP A 226 -16.59 10.67 4.17
CA ASP A 226 -17.20 10.34 2.87
C ASP A 226 -16.59 11.17 1.72
N GLU A 227 -16.16 12.40 2.00
CA GLU A 227 -15.37 13.22 1.08
C GLU A 227 -14.03 12.55 0.77
N PHE A 228 -13.32 12.07 1.78
CA PHE A 228 -12.03 11.43 1.60
C PHE A 228 -12.15 10.17 0.73
N LYS A 229 -13.17 9.34 1.00
CA LYS A 229 -13.47 8.09 0.27
C LYS A 229 -13.78 8.28 -1.21
N LYS A 230 -14.22 9.47 -1.64
CA LYS A 230 -14.47 9.77 -3.07
C LYS A 230 -13.19 9.92 -3.88
N GLU A 231 -12.06 10.16 -3.23
CA GLU A 231 -10.77 10.44 -3.89
C GLU A 231 -9.83 9.22 -3.82
N THR A 232 -10.30 8.08 -4.33
CA THR A 232 -9.48 6.86 -4.42
C THR A 232 -8.36 7.01 -5.44
N ASN A 233 -7.22 6.37 -5.18
CA ASN A 233 -6.00 6.39 -6.00
C ASN A 233 -5.34 7.78 -6.16
N VAL A 234 -5.77 8.76 -5.38
CA VAL A 234 -5.15 10.08 -5.28
C VAL A 234 -4.15 10.10 -4.13
N LEU A 235 -2.92 10.49 -4.41
CA LEU A 235 -1.88 10.70 -3.40
C LEU A 235 -2.18 11.95 -2.58
N LYS A 236 -2.07 11.83 -1.27
CA LYS A 236 -2.33 12.89 -0.30
C LYS A 236 -1.18 12.99 0.69
N PRO A 237 -0.81 14.20 1.14
CA PRO A 237 0.21 14.33 2.18
C PRO A 237 -0.27 13.61 3.45
N LEU A 238 0.63 12.89 4.11
CA LEU A 238 0.37 12.16 5.35
C LEU A 238 0.98 12.94 6.51
N TYR A 239 0.17 13.19 7.53
CA TYR A 239 0.57 13.93 8.72
C TYR A 239 0.59 13.02 9.94
N PHE A 240 1.54 13.26 10.83
CA PHE A 240 1.50 12.77 12.20
C PHE A 240 1.01 13.87 13.13
N ASP A 241 -0.01 13.58 13.93
CA ASP A 241 -0.53 14.47 14.97
C ASP A 241 -0.05 13.98 16.35
N ASN A 242 0.76 14.80 17.02
CA ASN A 242 1.27 14.51 18.36
C ASN A 242 0.40 15.12 19.49
N GLY A 243 -0.78 15.64 19.15
CA GLY A 243 -1.70 16.35 20.05
C GLY A 243 -1.37 17.83 20.24
N LYS A 244 -0.28 18.34 19.65
CA LYS A 244 0.10 19.76 19.67
C LYS A 244 0.13 20.36 18.28
N GLU A 245 0.70 19.63 17.33
CA GLU A 245 0.83 20.05 15.94
C GLU A 245 0.76 18.85 14.99
N LYS A 246 0.53 19.16 13.72
CA LYS A 246 0.55 18.19 12.63
C LYS A 246 1.84 18.36 11.83
N THR A 247 2.64 17.31 11.76
CA THR A 247 3.89 17.29 11.00
C THR A 247 3.75 16.37 9.80
N GLU A 248 4.05 16.85 8.60
CA GLU A 248 4.04 16.01 7.40
C GLU A 248 5.18 15.00 7.43
N ILE A 249 4.85 13.72 7.38
CA ILE A 249 5.78 12.58 7.50
C ILE A 249 5.90 11.75 6.22
N GLY A 250 5.04 12.02 5.24
CA GLY A 250 5.05 11.32 3.95
C GLY A 250 3.79 11.56 3.16
N PHE A 251 3.28 10.51 2.53
CA PHE A 251 2.04 10.56 1.77
C PHE A 251 1.27 9.24 1.87
N MET A 252 0.02 9.26 1.47
CA MET A 252 -0.84 8.08 1.46
C MET A 252 -1.80 8.11 0.29
N TYR A 253 -2.46 6.99 0.06
CA TYR A 253 -3.70 6.95 -0.72
C TYR A 253 -4.63 5.89 -0.14
N ILE A 254 -5.89 5.96 -0.55
CA ILE A 254 -6.87 4.89 -0.36
C ILE A 254 -7.33 4.37 -1.72
N PHE A 255 -7.81 3.14 -1.77
CA PHE A 255 -8.38 2.52 -2.96
C PHE A 255 -9.46 1.51 -2.57
N ASN A 256 -10.34 1.21 -3.52
CA ASN A 256 -11.32 0.14 -3.35
C ASN A 256 -10.68 -1.18 -3.78
N ASP A 257 -10.68 -2.18 -2.91
CA ASP A 257 -10.21 -3.51 -3.27
C ASP A 257 -11.36 -4.34 -3.82
N ASP A 258 -11.27 -4.74 -5.09
CA ASP A 258 -12.27 -5.57 -5.75
C ASP A 258 -12.45 -6.95 -5.08
N TYR A 259 -11.48 -7.41 -4.28
CA TYR A 259 -11.58 -8.64 -3.49
C TYR A 259 -12.26 -8.44 -2.12
N ILE A 260 -12.28 -7.21 -1.60
CA ILE A 260 -12.88 -6.85 -0.31
C ILE A 260 -13.87 -5.71 -0.56
N PRO A 261 -15.04 -6.01 -1.16
CA PRO A 261 -15.93 -5.01 -1.77
C PRO A 261 -16.61 -4.03 -0.79
N TYR A 262 -16.33 -4.12 0.51
CA TYR A 262 -16.98 -3.32 1.55
C TYR A 262 -16.01 -2.45 2.36
N GLU A 263 -14.70 -2.51 2.09
CA GLU A 263 -13.71 -1.74 2.83
C GLU A 263 -12.77 -0.99 1.88
N VAL A 264 -12.55 0.28 2.22
CA VAL A 264 -11.51 1.10 1.60
C VAL A 264 -10.19 0.62 2.18
N VAL A 265 -9.24 0.35 1.30
CA VAL A 265 -7.90 -0.08 1.71
C VAL A 265 -6.95 1.10 1.61
N GLU A 266 -6.11 1.26 2.61
CA GLU A 266 -5.13 2.32 2.72
C GLU A 266 -3.69 1.86 2.45
N ARG A 267 -2.89 2.82 2.00
CA ARG A 267 -1.43 2.69 1.90
C ARG A 267 -0.80 3.96 2.42
N TYR A 268 0.01 3.82 3.45
CA TYR A 268 0.77 4.90 4.07
C TYR A 268 2.24 4.74 3.68
N PHE A 269 2.86 5.81 3.20
CA PHE A 269 4.27 5.83 2.81
C PHE A 269 5.01 6.89 3.63
N ILE A 270 6.04 6.46 4.36
CA ILE A 270 6.84 7.34 5.23
C ILE A 270 8.09 7.76 4.48
N THR A 271 8.14 9.02 4.07
CA THR A 271 9.33 9.60 3.41
C THR A 271 10.26 10.31 4.39
N LYS A 272 9.82 10.50 5.63
CA LYS A 272 10.58 11.13 6.72
C LYS A 272 10.61 10.24 7.97
N PRO A 273 11.16 9.01 7.89
CA PRO A 273 11.09 8.02 8.96
C PRO A 273 11.80 8.47 10.25
N GLU A 274 12.87 9.24 10.13
CA GLU A 274 13.59 9.85 11.25
C GLU A 274 12.73 10.86 12.02
N ILE A 275 11.93 11.67 11.32
CA ILE A 275 11.00 12.62 11.95
C ILE A 275 9.88 11.86 12.66
N LEU A 276 9.28 10.85 12.02
CA LEU A 276 8.24 10.04 12.66
C LEU A 276 8.79 9.32 13.91
N LYS A 277 10.03 8.83 13.84
CA LYS A 277 10.72 8.24 14.99
C LYS A 277 10.87 9.26 16.11
N GLU A 278 11.37 10.47 15.84
CA GLU A 278 11.50 11.51 16.88
C GLU A 278 10.14 11.83 17.55
N LEU A 279 9.10 12.04 16.74
CA LEU A 279 7.75 12.36 17.20
C LEU A 279 7.15 11.26 18.08
N THR A 280 7.31 10.00 17.68
CA THR A 280 6.79 8.84 18.42
C THR A 280 7.58 8.55 19.69
N TYR A 281 8.90 8.73 19.67
CA TYR A 281 9.72 8.64 20.89
C TYR A 281 9.36 9.73 21.90
N ALA A 282 9.01 10.93 21.44
CA ALA A 282 8.61 12.05 22.30
C ALA A 282 7.23 11.85 22.99
N LEU A 283 6.44 10.86 22.55
CA LEU A 283 5.19 10.48 23.25
C LEU A 283 5.46 9.83 24.60
N TRP A 284 6.66 9.27 24.80
CA TRP A 284 7.09 8.82 26.09
C TRP A 284 7.52 10.03 26.94
N ASP A 285 6.93 10.18 28.11
CA ASP A 285 7.19 11.30 29.03
C ASP A 285 8.57 11.23 29.73
N GLY A 286 9.37 10.20 29.41
CA GLY A 286 10.70 9.97 29.99
C GLY A 286 10.66 9.51 31.44
N LYS A 287 9.47 9.27 32.02
CA LYS A 287 9.33 8.85 33.42
C LYS A 287 9.20 7.33 33.50
N THR A 288 10.15 6.74 34.20
CA THR A 288 10.14 5.34 34.57
C THR A 288 9.59 5.22 35.99
N PRO A 289 8.41 4.61 36.19
CA PRO A 289 7.87 4.41 37.53
C PRO A 289 8.76 3.47 38.32
N THR A 290 8.83 3.66 39.63
CA THR A 290 9.38 2.66 40.55
C THR A 290 8.55 1.37 40.50
N ALA A 291 9.10 0.25 40.99
CA ALA A 291 8.34 -1.00 41.06
C ALA A 291 7.06 -0.86 41.91
N ASP A 292 7.11 -0.08 42.99
CA ASP A 292 5.94 0.16 43.84
C ASP A 292 4.85 0.99 43.13
N GLU A 293 5.24 2.00 42.35
CA GLU A 293 4.31 2.75 41.51
C GLU A 293 3.71 1.89 40.41
N ALA A 294 4.51 0.99 39.81
CA ALA A 294 4.02 0.01 38.86
C ALA A 294 2.97 -0.90 39.50
N PHE A 295 3.23 -1.48 40.68
CA PHE A 295 2.26 -2.34 41.36
C PHE A 295 0.96 -1.62 41.71
N LYS A 296 1.03 -0.34 42.11
CA LYS A 296 -0.19 0.47 42.33
C LYS A 296 -0.97 0.67 41.03
N ALA A 297 -0.29 0.92 39.91
CA ALA A 297 -0.95 1.08 38.62
C ALA A 297 -1.57 -0.23 38.11
N LEU A 298 -0.96 -1.37 38.42
CA LEU A 298 -1.42 -2.71 38.04
C LEU A 298 -2.49 -3.29 38.98
N ASP A 299 -2.86 -2.58 40.04
CA ASP A 299 -3.88 -3.00 41.01
C ASP A 299 -4.72 -1.82 41.52
N ASP A 300 -5.19 -0.97 40.60
CA ASP A 300 -6.00 0.22 40.92
C ASP A 300 -7.47 -0.12 41.28
N LYS A 301 -7.87 -1.39 41.09
CA LYS A 301 -9.24 -1.90 41.29
C LYS A 301 -10.31 -1.20 40.46
N GLU A 302 -9.91 -0.41 39.47
CA GLU A 302 -10.79 0.28 38.54
C GLU A 302 -10.59 -0.20 37.10
N ASN A 303 -9.33 -0.24 36.66
CA ASN A 303 -8.92 -0.67 35.33
C ASN A 303 -8.18 -2.00 35.39
N TYR A 304 -7.40 -2.23 36.46
CA TYR A 304 -6.55 -3.40 36.62
C TYR A 304 -6.67 -4.02 38.01
N GLU A 305 -6.60 -5.34 38.06
CA GLU A 305 -6.51 -6.13 39.28
C GLU A 305 -5.35 -7.12 39.19
N THR A 306 -4.38 -7.02 40.09
CA THR A 306 -3.28 -7.98 40.17
C THR A 306 -3.79 -9.29 40.76
N LEU A 307 -3.60 -10.39 40.02
CA LEU A 307 -4.02 -11.74 40.41
C LEU A 307 -2.88 -12.55 41.02
N ASP A 308 -1.68 -12.45 40.44
CA ASP A 308 -0.52 -13.22 40.88
C ASP A 308 0.77 -12.45 40.58
N LYS A 309 1.83 -12.79 41.31
CA LYS A 309 3.16 -12.20 41.16
C LYS A 309 4.24 -13.26 41.37
N LEU A 310 5.01 -13.51 40.32
CA LEU A 310 6.18 -14.36 40.34
C LEU A 310 7.45 -13.50 40.37
N GLU A 311 8.36 -13.77 41.29
CA GLU A 311 9.65 -13.06 41.37
C GLU A 311 10.74 -13.80 40.57
N THR A 312 11.52 -13.04 39.81
CA THR A 312 12.75 -13.50 39.12
C THR A 312 13.97 -12.73 39.66
N GLU A 313 15.14 -12.92 39.06
CA GLU A 313 16.35 -12.22 39.53
C GLU A 313 16.18 -10.69 39.45
N ASP A 314 15.83 -10.17 38.27
CA ASP A 314 15.75 -8.72 38.03
C ASP A 314 14.32 -8.20 37.88
N PHE A 315 13.32 -9.08 37.84
CA PHE A 315 11.94 -8.72 37.52
C PHE A 315 10.94 -9.31 38.50
N TYR A 316 9.73 -8.76 38.46
CA TYR A 316 8.51 -9.40 38.88
C TYR A 316 7.65 -9.62 37.64
N PHE A 317 7.16 -10.83 37.46
CA PHE A 317 6.21 -11.18 36.42
C PHE A 317 4.81 -11.22 37.04
N VAL A 318 3.98 -10.26 36.65
CA VAL A 318 2.69 -9.98 37.28
C VAL A 318 1.57 -10.44 36.34
N THR A 319 0.67 -11.26 36.85
CA THR A 319 -0.58 -11.59 36.15
C THR A 319 -1.63 -10.57 36.55
N VAL A 320 -2.17 -9.84 35.59
CA VAL A 320 -3.07 -8.72 35.80
C VAL A 320 -4.37 -8.96 35.03
N LYS A 321 -5.51 -8.83 35.71
CA LYS A 321 -6.83 -8.82 35.10
C LYS A 321 -7.18 -7.41 34.64
N VAL A 322 -7.66 -7.28 33.40
CA VAL A 322 -8.22 -6.04 32.88
C VAL A 322 -9.71 -6.00 33.22
N LEU A 323 -10.11 -5.01 34.02
CA LEU A 323 -11.48 -4.90 34.53
C LEU A 323 -12.44 -4.26 33.52
N LYS A 324 -11.91 -3.51 32.56
CA LYS A 324 -12.65 -2.84 31.47
C LYS A 324 -12.00 -3.16 30.12
N PRO A 325 -12.04 -4.42 29.66
CA PRO A 325 -11.40 -4.81 28.41
C PRO A 325 -12.10 -4.13 27.22
N VAL A 326 -11.32 -3.74 26.22
CA VAL A 326 -11.82 -3.13 24.97
C VAL A 326 -12.23 -4.20 23.95
N ASP A 327 -11.74 -5.43 24.15
CA ASP A 327 -11.98 -6.61 23.31
C ASP A 327 -12.16 -7.86 24.21
N GLU A 328 -12.96 -8.83 23.79
CA GLU A 328 -13.24 -10.08 24.52
C GLU A 328 -11.98 -10.94 24.77
N TYR A 329 -10.88 -10.64 24.06
CA TYR A 329 -9.62 -11.38 24.14
C TYR A 329 -8.55 -10.78 25.08
N GLN A 330 -8.84 -9.68 25.79
CA GLN A 330 -7.86 -8.93 26.61
C GLN A 330 -8.18 -8.87 28.12
N ASP A 331 -8.80 -9.88 28.69
CA ASP A 331 -9.14 -9.84 30.13
C ASP A 331 -7.96 -10.21 31.05
N ILE A 332 -6.88 -10.83 30.55
CA ILE A 332 -5.66 -11.12 31.30
C ILE A 332 -4.42 -10.63 30.55
N VAL A 333 -3.60 -9.84 31.22
CA VAL A 333 -2.30 -9.38 30.71
C VAL A 333 -1.18 -9.80 31.66
N TYR A 334 -0.06 -10.18 31.07
CA TYR A 334 1.15 -10.55 31.78
C TYR A 334 2.15 -9.40 31.65
N VAL A 335 2.59 -8.89 32.80
CA VAL A 335 3.38 -7.67 32.87
C VAL A 335 4.72 -7.98 33.51
N ALA A 336 5.80 -7.59 32.84
CA ALA A 336 7.12 -7.60 33.45
C ALA A 336 7.38 -6.25 34.12
N VAL A 337 7.58 -6.28 35.44
CA VAL A 337 7.98 -5.11 36.26
C VAL A 337 9.44 -5.29 36.63
N LYS A 338 10.31 -4.38 36.20
CA LYS A 338 11.73 -4.46 36.54
C LYS A 338 11.96 -3.94 37.95
N LYS A 339 12.78 -4.64 38.75
CA LYS A 339 13.08 -4.26 40.14
C LYS A 339 13.69 -2.86 40.25
N THR A 340 14.45 -2.45 39.24
CA THR A 340 15.05 -1.10 39.15
C THR A 340 14.06 -0.01 38.71
N GLY A 341 12.81 -0.38 38.40
CA GLY A 341 11.78 0.52 37.87
C GLY A 341 11.44 0.23 36.42
N GLY A 342 10.20 0.56 36.07
CA GLY A 342 9.61 0.35 34.75
C GLY A 342 8.76 -0.91 34.67
N TYR A 343 7.79 -0.88 33.76
CA TYR A 343 6.99 -2.05 33.44
C TYR A 343 6.49 -2.02 32.00
N SER A 344 6.20 -3.21 31.46
CA SER A 344 5.61 -3.40 30.14
C SER A 344 4.76 -4.66 30.11
N ASN A 345 3.64 -4.60 29.40
CA ASN A 345 2.94 -5.81 28.95
C ASN A 345 3.88 -6.63 28.05
N VAL A 346 4.02 -7.92 28.35
CA VAL A 346 4.85 -8.87 27.59
C VAL A 346 4.01 -9.89 26.83
N TYR A 347 2.78 -10.15 27.31
CA TYR A 347 1.83 -11.04 26.66
C TYR A 347 0.41 -10.72 27.13
N SER A 348 -0.58 -10.94 26.28
CA SER A 348 -1.99 -10.85 26.65
C SER A 348 -2.71 -12.12 26.24
N GLY A 349 -3.59 -12.59 27.12
CA GLY A 349 -4.41 -13.77 26.92
C GLY A 349 -5.88 -13.48 27.24
N SER A 350 -6.73 -14.47 26.95
CA SER A 350 -8.18 -14.41 27.14
C SER A 350 -8.64 -15.45 28.16
N THR A 351 -9.73 -15.19 28.89
CA THR A 351 -10.34 -16.15 29.84
C THR A 351 -10.95 -17.38 29.16
N ILE A 352 -10.99 -17.44 27.83
CA ILE A 352 -11.30 -18.69 27.10
C ILE A 352 -10.35 -19.84 27.48
N TYR A 353 -9.18 -19.53 28.07
CA TYR A 353 -8.30 -20.51 28.66
C TYR A 353 -8.73 -20.81 30.10
N ASP A 354 -9.37 -21.96 30.32
CA ASP A 354 -9.82 -22.44 31.63
C ASP A 354 -8.71 -22.51 32.69
N LYS A 355 -7.44 -22.65 32.27
CA LYS A 355 -6.26 -22.79 33.13
C LYS A 355 -5.06 -22.05 32.54
N THR A 356 -4.53 -21.12 33.31
CA THR A 356 -3.22 -20.50 33.05
C THR A 356 -2.23 -20.93 34.13
N THR A 357 -0.98 -21.23 33.75
CA THR A 357 0.11 -21.53 34.68
C THR A 357 1.26 -20.57 34.41
N VAL A 358 1.85 -20.01 35.45
CA VAL A 358 3.04 -19.15 35.34
C VAL A 358 4.14 -19.76 36.20
N GLU A 359 5.30 -20.04 35.61
CA GLU A 359 6.43 -20.64 36.33
C GLU A 359 7.78 -20.04 35.90
N LYS A 360 8.70 -19.89 36.86
CA LYS A 360 10.08 -19.48 36.60
C LYS A 360 10.84 -20.70 36.07
N VAL A 361 11.35 -20.62 34.85
CA VAL A 361 12.11 -21.70 34.18
C VAL A 361 13.59 -21.37 33.95
N GLY A 362 13.99 -20.12 34.27
CA GLY A 362 15.37 -19.65 34.22
C GLY A 362 15.55 -18.39 35.08
N GLU A 363 16.73 -17.76 35.03
CA GLU A 363 17.06 -16.59 35.87
C GLU A 363 16.03 -15.45 35.73
N ASN A 364 15.77 -15.04 34.49
CA ASN A 364 14.73 -14.09 34.09
C ASN A 364 13.86 -14.67 32.96
N ILE A 365 13.66 -15.99 32.95
CA ILE A 365 12.82 -16.67 31.97
C ILE A 365 11.57 -17.21 32.66
N VAL A 366 10.40 -16.82 32.15
CA VAL A 366 9.09 -17.22 32.68
C VAL A 366 8.32 -17.96 31.61
N ARG A 367 7.75 -19.11 31.97
CA ARG A 367 6.84 -19.86 31.11
C ARG A 367 5.40 -19.54 31.46
N VAL A 368 4.62 -19.14 30.46
CA VAL A 368 3.16 -19.07 30.54
C VAL A 368 2.58 -20.27 29.80
N GLY A 369 1.83 -21.09 30.54
CA GLY A 369 1.08 -22.22 30.02
C GLY A 369 -0.39 -21.88 29.88
N LEU A 370 -0.98 -22.05 28.70
CA LEU A 370 -2.40 -21.81 28.41
C LEU A 370 -3.11 -23.12 28.08
N SER A 371 -4.24 -23.40 28.72
CA SER A 371 -5.06 -24.58 28.44
C SER A 371 -6.54 -24.34 28.73
N PRO A 372 -7.47 -24.85 27.90
CA PRO A 372 -7.23 -25.55 26.64
C PRO A 372 -6.85 -24.59 25.51
N TYR A 373 -5.76 -24.86 24.80
CA TYR A 373 -5.40 -24.14 23.57
C TYR A 373 -5.96 -24.89 22.34
N ALA A 374 -6.48 -24.17 21.34
CA ALA A 374 -7.40 -24.64 20.30
C ALA A 374 -7.10 -26.02 19.65
N GLY A 375 -8.18 -26.79 19.42
CA GLY A 375 -8.21 -28.03 18.62
C GLY A 375 -9.57 -28.76 18.76
N PRO A 376 -10.08 -29.49 17.74
CA PRO A 376 -11.40 -30.15 17.75
C PRO A 376 -11.63 -31.18 18.86
N SER A 377 -10.57 -31.56 19.57
CA SER A 377 -10.53 -32.61 20.60
C SER A 377 -10.11 -32.11 21.98
N GLY A 378 -10.03 -30.78 22.19
CA GLY A 378 -9.99 -30.14 23.52
C GLY A 378 -9.06 -30.78 24.56
N ALA A 379 -7.74 -30.62 24.44
CA ALA A 379 -6.79 -30.95 25.52
C ALA A 379 -5.36 -30.38 25.36
N ASN A 380 -5.09 -29.45 24.43
CA ASN A 380 -3.71 -28.99 24.22
C ASN A 380 -3.32 -27.91 25.24
N LYS A 381 -2.04 -27.93 25.64
CA LYS A 381 -1.40 -26.87 26.42
C LYS A 381 -0.39 -26.16 25.53
N LEU A 382 -0.57 -24.85 25.33
CA LEU A 382 0.48 -24.02 24.75
C LEU A 382 1.41 -23.57 25.87
N ASN A 383 2.72 -23.70 25.70
CA ASN A 383 3.71 -23.15 26.61
C ASN A 383 4.53 -22.10 25.85
N CYS A 384 4.57 -20.88 26.38
CA CYS A 384 5.34 -19.78 25.85
C CYS A 384 6.42 -19.40 26.87
N ASP A 385 7.68 -19.50 26.47
CA ASP A 385 8.82 -19.10 27.30
C ASP A 385 9.22 -17.68 26.94
N PHE A 386 9.20 -16.79 27.94
CA PHE A 386 9.52 -15.39 27.78
C PHE A 386 10.84 -15.08 28.48
N ASP A 387 11.87 -14.72 27.72
CA ASP A 387 13.09 -14.13 28.26
C ASP A 387 12.86 -12.65 28.55
N LEU A 388 12.73 -12.30 29.82
CA LEU A 388 12.39 -10.94 30.22
C LEU A 388 13.46 -9.90 29.88
N ASN A 389 14.70 -10.34 29.66
CA ASN A 389 15.79 -9.46 29.25
C ASN A 389 15.67 -9.01 27.78
N SER A 390 14.88 -9.73 26.98
CA SER A 390 14.66 -9.37 25.57
C SER A 390 13.73 -8.16 25.39
N TYR A 391 13.05 -7.73 26.46
CA TYR A 391 12.08 -6.65 26.41
C TYR A 391 12.65 -5.30 26.83
N THR A 392 12.30 -4.26 26.07
CA THR A 392 12.58 -2.88 26.45
C THR A 392 11.54 -2.40 27.46
N ILE A 393 11.85 -2.56 28.75
CA ILE A 393 11.00 -2.10 29.86
C ILE A 393 11.42 -0.68 30.24
N ARG A 394 10.52 0.26 30.03
CA ARG A 394 10.72 1.69 30.30
C ARG A 394 10.02 2.14 31.56
#